data_AF-A0A9W7THN4-F1
#
_entry.id   AF-A0A9W7THN4-F1
#
_cell.length_a   1.000
_cell.length_b   1.000
_cell.length_c   1.000
_cell.angle_alpha   90.00
_cell.angle_beta   90.00
_cell.angle_gamma   90.00
#
_symmetry.space_group_name_H-M   'P 1'
#
loop_
_entity.id
_entity.type
_entity.pdbx_description
1 polymer ?
#
loop_
_entity_poly.entity_id
_entity_poly.type
_entity_poly.pdbx_seq_one_letter_code
_entity_poly.pdbx_strand_id
1 'polypeptide(L)'
;MMGKQKQKLSKSVSDKVRKSKAAPEIQKNPFEVKINRKKFDVLGRKSKHDVGLPGVSRSKAINKRKETLLKEFRLKTKAISSLTDALVNIAENHTREKILQDLHSERT
;
A
#
# COMPACT_ATOMS: atom_id res chain seq x y z
N MET A 1 38.71 -1.55 36.99
CA MET A 1 38.55 -1.32 35.52
C MET A 1 37.12 -0.86 35.28
N MET A 2 36.91 0.35 34.76
CA MET A 2 35.58 0.98 34.60
C MET A 2 34.85 0.40 33.38
N GLY A 3 33.70 -0.27 33.59
CA GLY A 3 32.86 -0.81 32.52
C GLY A 3 32.04 0.30 31.84
N LYS A 4 32.19 0.46 30.53
CA LYS A 4 31.40 1.42 29.73
C LYS A 4 29.94 0.93 29.61
N GLN A 5 28.99 1.66 30.20
CA GLN A 5 27.56 1.43 29.98
C GLN A 5 27.18 1.78 28.53
N LYS A 6 26.64 0.78 27.80
CA LYS A 6 26.14 0.95 26.44
C LYS A 6 24.83 1.74 26.46
N GLN A 7 24.86 2.97 25.92
CA GLN A 7 23.68 3.81 25.76
C GLN A 7 22.69 3.14 24.78
N LYS A 8 21.43 2.98 25.20
CA LYS A 8 20.38 2.37 24.38
C LYS A 8 19.96 3.35 23.28
N LEU A 9 20.32 3.04 22.04
CA LEU A 9 19.87 3.76 20.84
C LEU A 9 18.32 3.76 20.79
N SER A 10 17.73 4.95 20.91
CA SER A 10 16.30 5.17 20.77
C SER A 10 15.88 4.80 19.35
N LYS A 11 14.87 3.92 19.22
CA LYS A 11 14.36 3.52 17.90
C LYS A 11 13.68 4.73 17.27
N SER A 12 13.95 4.96 15.99
CA SER A 12 13.38 6.10 15.26
C SER A 12 11.85 5.98 15.17
N VAL A 13 11.18 7.13 15.05
CA VAL A 13 9.73 7.22 14.84
C VAL A 13 9.28 6.34 13.67
N SER A 14 10.13 6.20 12.63
CA SER A 14 9.88 5.36 11.45
C SER A 14 9.76 3.87 11.80
N ASP A 15 10.56 3.35 12.73
CA ASP A 15 10.44 1.94 13.17
C ASP A 15 9.18 1.69 14.00
N LYS A 16 8.64 2.73 14.65
CA LYS A 16 7.37 2.68 15.38
C LYS A 16 6.17 2.65 14.43
N VAL A 17 6.21 3.45 13.36
CA VAL A 17 5.18 3.48 12.31
C VAL A 17 5.12 2.16 11.51
N ARG A 18 6.26 1.47 11.32
CA ARG A 18 6.28 0.15 10.67
C ARG A 18 5.61 -0.94 11.52
N LYS A 19 5.62 -0.81 12.85
CA LYS A 19 5.00 -1.77 13.78
C LYS A 19 3.55 -1.43 14.15
N SER A 20 3.12 -0.17 14.03
CA SER A 20 1.73 0.24 14.30
C SER A 20 0.74 -0.14 13.20
N LYS A 21 1.21 -0.71 12.08
CA LYS A 21 0.38 -1.51 11.16
C LYS A 21 0.20 -2.96 11.65
N ALA A 22 0.56 -3.27 12.90
CA ALA A 22 0.05 -4.45 13.57
C ALA A 22 -1.47 -4.42 13.42
N ALA A 23 -1.99 -5.51 12.85
CA ALA A 23 -3.34 -5.70 12.37
C ALA A 23 -4.38 -4.91 13.20
N PRO A 24 -5.38 -4.27 12.55
CA PRO A 24 -6.53 -3.80 13.30
C PRO A 24 -7.03 -4.97 14.14
N GLU A 25 -7.55 -4.66 15.31
CA GLU A 25 -8.14 -5.53 16.31
C GLU A 25 -9.21 -6.46 15.67
N ILE A 26 -8.80 -7.43 14.85
CA ILE A 26 -9.67 -8.28 14.02
C ILE A 26 -10.34 -9.38 14.87
N GLN A 27 -10.00 -9.47 16.15
CA GLN A 27 -10.31 -10.62 16.98
C GLN A 27 -11.55 -10.42 17.84
N LYS A 28 -12.71 -10.27 17.21
CA LYS A 28 -13.98 -10.65 17.86
C LYS A 28 -14.81 -11.64 17.04
N ASN A 29 -14.69 -11.64 15.72
CA ASN A 29 -15.51 -12.51 14.87
C ASN A 29 -14.74 -13.73 14.34
N PRO A 30 -15.07 -14.97 14.77
CA PRO A 30 -14.39 -16.19 14.32
C PRO A 30 -14.66 -16.53 12.84
N PHE A 31 -15.69 -15.97 12.20
CA PHE A 31 -16.04 -16.26 10.80
C PHE A 31 -15.16 -15.51 9.78
N GLU A 32 -14.44 -14.48 10.21
CA GLU A 32 -13.53 -13.70 9.35
C GLU A 32 -12.18 -14.39 9.11
N VAL A 33 -11.89 -15.46 9.85
CA VAL A 33 -10.57 -16.10 9.93
C VAL A 33 -10.64 -17.55 9.47
N LYS A 34 -9.84 -17.91 8.46
CA LYS A 34 -9.62 -19.31 8.07
C LYS A 34 -8.40 -19.85 8.78
N ILE A 35 -8.56 -20.92 9.56
CA ILE A 35 -7.48 -21.56 10.32
C ILE A 35 -7.22 -22.96 9.77
N ASN A 36 -5.95 -23.29 9.52
CA ASN A 36 -5.53 -24.63 9.14
C ASN A 36 -5.09 -25.42 10.38
N ARG A 37 -5.65 -26.62 10.58
CA ARG A 37 -5.24 -27.50 11.69
C ARG A 37 -3.93 -28.21 11.34
N LYS A 38 -2.97 -28.19 12.27
CA LYS A 38 -1.77 -29.01 12.17
C LYS A 38 -2.13 -30.47 12.45
N LYS A 39 -1.66 -31.38 11.59
CA LYS A 39 -1.84 -32.82 11.80
C LYS A 39 -0.91 -33.36 12.89
N PHE A 40 0.35 -32.93 12.86
CA PHE A 40 1.39 -33.29 13.84
C PHE A 40 2.07 -32.02 14.33
N ASP A 41 2.38 -31.97 15.63
CA ASP A 41 3.20 -30.91 16.18
C ASP A 41 4.68 -31.28 16.00
N VAL A 42 5.43 -30.41 15.32
CA VAL A 42 6.84 -30.62 15.02
C VAL A 42 7.61 -29.48 15.66
N LEU A 43 8.47 -29.83 16.63
CA LEU A 43 9.23 -28.87 17.41
C LEU A 43 10.08 -27.98 16.49
N GLY A 44 10.04 -26.67 16.74
CA GLY A 44 10.82 -25.68 15.98
C GLY A 44 10.24 -25.26 14.62
N ARG A 45 9.12 -25.84 14.17
CA ARG A 45 8.52 -25.47 12.87
C ARG A 45 7.62 -24.23 12.96
N LYS A 46 8.05 -23.13 12.33
CA LYS A 46 7.24 -21.91 12.13
C LYS A 46 6.51 -21.96 10.78
N SER A 47 5.18 -22.02 10.80
CA SER A 47 4.37 -21.99 9.58
C SER A 47 3.89 -20.57 9.28
N LYS A 48 4.11 -20.14 8.03
CA LYS A 48 3.75 -18.79 7.57
C LYS A 48 2.26 -18.65 7.24
N HIS A 49 1.55 -19.76 7.06
CA HIS A 49 0.19 -19.78 6.49
C HIS A 49 -0.80 -20.57 7.36
N ASP A 50 -0.57 -20.63 8.68
CA ASP A 50 -1.49 -21.31 9.62
C ASP A 50 -2.86 -20.62 9.68
N VAL A 51 -2.91 -19.32 9.38
CA VAL A 51 -4.11 -18.49 9.41
C VAL A 51 -4.19 -17.63 8.15
N GLY A 52 -5.38 -17.54 7.57
CA GLY A 52 -5.71 -16.63 6.48
C GLY A 52 -6.90 -15.74 6.82
N LEU A 53 -6.99 -14.58 6.15
CA LEU A 53 -8.12 -13.65 6.23
C LEU A 53 -8.84 -13.60 4.87
N PRO A 54 -9.84 -14.47 4.63
CA PRO A 54 -10.56 -14.52 3.36
C PRO A 54 -11.27 -13.20 3.02
N GLY A 55 -11.88 -12.53 4.00
CA GLY A 55 -12.58 -11.25 3.79
C GLY A 55 -11.65 -10.18 3.24
N VAL A 56 -10.53 -9.92 3.92
CA VAL A 56 -9.53 -8.91 3.52
C VAL A 56 -8.95 -9.20 2.14
N SER A 57 -8.56 -10.46 1.89
CA SER A 57 -7.98 -10.85 0.59
C SER A 57 -8.98 -10.72 -0.56
N ARG A 58 -10.25 -11.07 -0.35
CA ARG A 58 -11.32 -10.87 -1.34
C ARG A 58 -11.58 -9.40 -1.61
N SER A 59 -11.71 -8.58 -0.58
CA SER A 59 -11.93 -7.13 -0.73
C SER A 59 -10.79 -6.47 -1.51
N LYS A 60 -9.54 -6.82 -1.19
CA LYS A 60 -8.36 -6.34 -1.93
C LYS A 60 -8.42 -6.73 -3.42
N ALA A 61 -8.80 -7.98 -3.73
CA ALA A 61 -8.93 -8.44 -5.10
C ALA A 61 -10.07 -7.73 -5.86
N ILE A 62 -11.20 -7.45 -5.20
CA ILE A 62 -12.32 -6.70 -5.79
C ILE A 62 -11.89 -5.27 -6.11
N ASN A 63 -11.21 -4.58 -5.18
CA ASN A 63 -10.72 -3.22 -5.42
C ASN A 63 -9.75 -3.19 -6.61
N LYS A 64 -8.81 -4.14 -6.69
CA LYS A 64 -7.91 -4.27 -7.84
C LYS A 64 -8.66 -4.44 -9.16
N ARG A 65 -9.72 -5.26 -9.21
CA ARG A 65 -10.55 -5.41 -10.42
C ARG A 65 -11.31 -4.14 -10.80
N LYS A 66 -11.78 -3.37 -9.81
CA LYS A 66 -12.44 -2.07 -10.04
C LYS A 66 -11.45 -1.05 -10.64
N GLU A 67 -10.18 -1.11 -10.26
CA GLU A 67 -9.15 -0.20 -10.76
C GLU A 67 -8.67 -0.59 -12.17
N THR A 68 -8.59 -1.90 -12.47
CA THR A 68 -8.10 -2.40 -13.77
C THR A 68 -9.25 -2.70 -14.73
N LEU A 69 -9.92 -3.85 -14.54
CA LEU A 69 -10.89 -4.40 -15.49
C LEU A 69 -12.10 -3.48 -15.68
N LEU A 70 -12.61 -2.86 -14.61
CA LEU A 70 -13.75 -1.96 -14.72
C LEU A 70 -13.39 -0.69 -15.49
N LYS A 71 -12.16 -0.17 -15.31
CA LYS A 71 -11.65 0.97 -16.07
C LYS A 71 -11.54 0.59 -17.55
N GLU A 72 -10.91 -0.53 -17.86
CA GLU A 72 -10.78 -1.05 -19.24
C GLU A 72 -12.14 -1.29 -19.91
N PHE A 73 -13.09 -1.90 -19.19
CA PHE A 73 -14.44 -2.15 -19.70
C PHE A 73 -15.19 -0.86 -20.05
N ARG A 74 -15.10 0.17 -19.20
CA ARG A 74 -15.71 1.48 -19.46
C ARG A 74 -15.05 2.20 -20.65
N LEU A 75 -13.76 1.99 -20.86
CA LEU A 75 -13.02 2.57 -21.98
C LEU A 75 -13.28 1.81 -23.28
N LYS A 76 -13.60 0.52 -23.23
CA LYS A 76 -13.88 -0.30 -24.42
C LYS A 76 -14.99 0.26 -25.31
N THR A 77 -16.03 0.86 -24.73
CA THR A 77 -17.16 1.45 -25.48
C THR A 77 -16.97 2.94 -25.76
N LYS A 78 -15.97 3.59 -25.15
CA LYS A 78 -15.57 4.97 -25.45
C LYS A 78 -14.45 4.93 -26.48
N ALA A 79 -14.79 5.06 -27.76
CA ALA A 79 -13.83 5.00 -28.85
C ALA A 79 -12.63 5.95 -28.64
N ILE A 80 -11.44 5.37 -28.42
CA ILE A 80 -10.08 5.80 -28.86
C ILE A 80 -9.57 7.20 -28.44
N SER A 81 -10.40 8.16 -28.03
CA SER A 81 -9.98 9.55 -27.78
C SER A 81 -9.42 9.84 -26.39
N SER A 82 -9.52 8.91 -25.44
CA SER A 82 -9.13 9.17 -24.03
C SER A 82 -7.65 8.88 -23.72
N LEU A 83 -6.92 8.23 -24.63
CA LEU A 83 -5.48 8.01 -24.47
C LEU A 83 -4.67 9.27 -24.79
N THR A 84 -5.20 10.18 -25.60
CA THR A 84 -4.58 11.47 -25.91
C THR A 84 -4.74 12.46 -24.75
N ASP A 85 -5.89 12.45 -24.05
CA ASP A 85 -6.19 13.45 -23.01
C ASP A 85 -5.26 13.36 -21.80
N ALA A 86 -4.81 12.16 -21.40
CA ALA A 86 -3.88 12.01 -20.28
C ALA A 86 -2.47 12.54 -20.60
N LEU A 87 -1.98 12.36 -21.83
CA LEU A 87 -0.68 12.85 -22.27
C LEU A 87 -0.71 14.37 -22.50
N VAL A 88 -1.81 14.89 -23.05
CA VAL A 88 -2.04 16.33 -23.24
C VAL A 88 -2.11 17.05 -21.89
N ASN A 89 -2.85 16.54 -20.91
CA ASN A 89 -2.91 17.14 -19.57
C ASN A 89 -1.56 17.17 -18.84
N ILE A 90 -0.73 16.13 -18.99
CA ILE A 90 0.62 16.11 -18.39
C ILE A 90 1.52 17.18 -19.05
N ALA A 91 1.46 17.32 -20.37
CA ALA A 91 2.20 18.33 -21.11
C ALA A 91 1.75 19.76 -20.73
N GLU A 92 0.43 19.99 -20.61
CA GLU A 92 -0.15 21.27 -20.19
C GLU A 92 0.22 21.66 -18.75
N ASN A 93 0.29 20.69 -17.83
CA ASN A 93 0.68 20.97 -16.45
C ASN A 93 2.18 21.32 -16.34
N HIS A 94 3.04 20.63 -17.09
CA HIS A 94 4.48 20.93 -17.10
C HIS A 94 4.79 22.32 -17.69
N THR A 95 4.09 22.71 -18.76
CA THR A 95 4.26 24.06 -19.34
C THR A 95 3.78 25.15 -18.41
N ARG A 96 2.65 24.95 -17.70
CA ARG A 96 2.15 25.89 -16.68
C ARG A 96 3.13 26.08 -15.53
N GLU A 97 3.71 24.99 -15.00
CA GLU A 97 4.71 25.08 -13.93
C GLU A 97 5.97 25.84 -14.36
N LYS A 98 6.42 25.62 -15.60
CA LYS A 98 7.58 26.33 -16.17
C LYS A 98 7.32 27.83 -16.32
N ILE A 99 6.17 28.21 -16.88
CA ILE A 99 5.76 29.62 -17.02
C ILE A 99 5.68 30.31 -15.65
N LEU A 100 5.14 29.62 -14.64
CA LEU A 100 5.08 30.17 -13.28
C LEU A 100 6.47 30.36 -12.67
N GLN A 101 7.40 29.44 -12.91
CA GLN A 101 8.78 29.57 -12.46
C GLN A 101 9.48 30.78 -13.09
N ASP A 102 9.30 30.97 -14.40
CA ASP A 102 9.88 32.10 -15.15
C ASP A 102 9.31 33.46 -14.65
N LEU A 103 8.00 33.54 -14.41
CA LEU A 103 7.34 34.73 -13.84
C LEU A 103 7.73 35.03 -12.39
N HIS A 104 8.23 34.04 -11.64
CA HIS A 104 8.76 34.27 -10.29
C HIS A 104 10.22 34.77 -10.35
N SER A 105 11.01 34.32 -11.32
CA SER A 105 12.38 34.79 -11.52
C SER A 105 12.47 36.21 -12.08
N GLU A 106 11.47 36.69 -12.81
CA GLU A 106 11.43 38.08 -13.31
C GLU A 106 11.00 39.10 -12.24
N ARG A 107 10.48 38.65 -11.09
CA ARG A 107 9.99 39.51 -10.00
C ARG A 107 11.00 39.69 -8.85
N THR A 108 12.20 39.14 -8.98
CA THR A 108 13.34 39.28 -8.05
C THR A 108 14.49 40.02 -8.72
#